data_AF-A0A7T1MAK1-F1
#
_entry.id   AF-A0A7T1MAK1-F1
#
_cell.length_a   1.000
_cell.length_b   1.000
_cell.length_c   1.000
_cell.angle_alpha   90.00
_cell.angle_beta   90.00
_cell.angle_gamma   90.00
#
_symmetry.space_group_name_H-M   'P 1'
#
loop_
_entity.id
_entity.type
_entity.pdbx_description
1 polymer ?
#
loop_
_entity_poly.entity_id
_entity_poly.type
_entity_poly.pdbx_seq_one_letter_code
_entity_poly.pdbx_strand_id
1 'polypeptide(L)'
;MGSPAIARQGFRWITASSLGLAGLLLGVRAMAAPFSYDPVSFTSFANSRMKALGKDVVFRNLALCRRDGSSGYRCLEGDVLRREAGQPGRELCRLRSVGYHPATRNINYLTKDCVRKTDQQRLREQSEKLLRKGLDALENLNP
;
A
#
# COMPACT_ATOMS: atom_id res chain seq x y z
N MET A 1 -11.23 37.02 -76.36
CA MET A 1 -10.51 35.74 -76.19
C MET A 1 -10.32 35.57 -74.68
N GLY A 2 -11.14 34.87 -73.90
CA GLY A 2 -11.86 33.62 -74.16
C GLY A 2 -11.32 32.63 -73.12
N SER A 3 -11.84 32.69 -71.88
CA SER A 3 -11.50 31.77 -70.79
C SER A 3 -11.73 30.30 -71.16
N PRO A 4 -11.05 29.39 -70.46
CA PRO A 4 -11.75 28.18 -70.02
C PRO A 4 -11.72 28.08 -68.50
N ALA A 5 -12.93 28.06 -67.93
CA ALA A 5 -13.20 27.36 -66.69
C ALA A 5 -13.08 25.84 -66.94
N ILE A 6 -12.74 25.07 -65.90
CA ILE A 6 -13.48 23.87 -65.44
C ILE A 6 -12.76 23.31 -64.21
N ALA A 7 -13.46 23.39 -63.07
CA ALA A 7 -13.22 22.58 -61.89
C ALA A 7 -14.05 21.29 -62.01
N ARG A 8 -13.50 20.16 -61.52
CA ARG A 8 -14.21 18.98 -60.93
C ARG A 8 -13.16 17.89 -60.63
N GLN A 9 -12.88 17.61 -59.36
CA GLN A 9 -13.44 16.53 -58.53
C GLN A 9 -12.99 15.11 -58.93
N GLY A 10 -12.42 14.37 -57.96
CA GLY A 10 -12.11 12.94 -58.06
C GLY A 10 -10.97 12.54 -57.11
N PHE A 11 -11.16 12.58 -55.79
CA PHE A 11 -11.60 11.48 -54.93
C PHE A 11 -10.63 10.27 -54.87
N ARG A 12 -9.93 10.18 -53.71
CA ARG A 12 -9.51 9.00 -52.94
C ARG A 12 -8.81 7.85 -53.67
N TRP A 13 -7.58 7.53 -53.26
CA TRP A 13 -7.21 6.22 -52.66
C TRP A 13 -6.01 6.46 -51.72
N ILE A 14 -6.29 6.85 -50.47
CA ILE A 14 -5.35 6.61 -49.37
C ILE A 14 -5.55 5.14 -49.02
N THR A 15 -4.56 4.31 -49.32
CA THR A 15 -4.53 2.91 -48.93
C THR A 15 -4.42 2.81 -47.40
N ALA A 16 -5.58 2.83 -46.75
CA ALA A 16 -5.76 2.20 -45.46
C ALA A 16 -5.71 0.68 -45.68
N SER A 17 -4.80 -0.02 -45.00
CA SER A 17 -5.14 -1.14 -44.11
C SER A 17 -3.90 -1.90 -43.64
N SER A 18 -4.02 -2.40 -42.41
CA SER A 18 -3.23 -3.47 -41.79
C SER A 18 -1.75 -3.20 -41.46
N LEU A 19 -1.50 -2.37 -40.46
CA LEU A 19 -0.60 -2.72 -39.34
C LEU A 19 -0.95 -1.95 -38.05
N GLY A 20 -2.18 -1.46 -37.94
CA GLY A 20 -2.77 -0.84 -36.75
C GLY A 20 -3.35 -1.84 -35.75
N LEU A 21 -2.88 -3.09 -35.70
CA LEU A 21 -3.38 -4.12 -34.77
C LEU A 21 -2.31 -4.78 -33.88
N ALA A 22 -1.11 -4.20 -33.79
CA ALA A 22 -0.16 -4.57 -32.73
C ALA A 22 -0.38 -3.78 -31.41
N GLY A 23 -1.37 -2.87 -31.38
CA GLY A 23 -1.70 -2.05 -30.21
C GLY A 23 -2.68 -2.69 -29.21
N LEU A 24 -3.23 -3.87 -29.50
CA LEU A 24 -4.32 -4.48 -28.70
C LEU A 24 -3.93 -5.73 -27.90
N LEU A 25 -2.63 -5.99 -27.73
CA LEU A 25 -2.11 -6.85 -26.68
C LEU A 25 -1.54 -6.00 -25.53
N LEU A 26 -2.27 -4.94 -25.15
CA LEU A 26 -2.26 -4.45 -23.78
C LEU A 26 -2.94 -5.53 -22.91
N GLY A 27 -2.30 -6.70 -22.84
CA GLY A 27 -2.63 -7.72 -21.87
C GLY A 27 -2.61 -7.02 -20.53
N VAL A 28 -3.76 -7.03 -19.86
CA VAL A 28 -3.88 -6.70 -18.46
C VAL A 28 -2.84 -7.56 -17.78
N ARG A 29 -1.64 -7.01 -17.55
CA ARG A 29 -0.59 -7.70 -16.81
C ARG A 29 -1.22 -7.86 -15.43
N ALA A 30 -1.75 -9.05 -15.17
CA ALA A 30 -2.04 -9.53 -13.84
C ALA A 30 -0.68 -9.56 -13.13
N MET A 31 -0.25 -8.39 -12.66
CA MET A 31 0.98 -8.25 -11.92
C MET A 31 0.70 -8.86 -10.57
N ALA A 32 1.24 -10.07 -10.38
CA ALA A 32 1.24 -10.73 -9.10
C ALA A 32 1.69 -9.74 -8.01
N ALA A 33 1.09 -9.85 -6.83
CA ALA A 33 1.52 -9.06 -5.69
C ALA A 33 3.04 -9.22 -5.52
N PRO A 34 3.79 -8.14 -5.26
CA PRO A 34 5.25 -8.17 -5.11
C PRO A 34 5.70 -8.77 -3.76
N PHE A 35 4.86 -9.61 -3.16
CA PHE A 35 5.03 -10.21 -1.84
C PHE A 35 4.27 -11.53 -1.77
N SER A 36 4.69 -12.41 -0.86
CA SER A 36 3.93 -13.61 -0.49
C SER A 36 2.67 -13.20 0.29
N TYR A 37 1.56 -13.88 0.03
CA TYR A 37 0.25 -13.61 0.66
C TYR A 37 0.18 -14.12 2.10
N ASP A 38 1.09 -13.63 2.94
CA ASP A 38 1.13 -13.85 4.37
C ASP A 38 1.24 -12.48 5.10
N PRO A 39 0.78 -12.37 6.35
CA PRO A 39 0.76 -11.11 7.08
C PRO A 39 2.15 -10.47 7.25
N VAL A 40 3.21 -11.28 7.41
CA VAL A 40 4.57 -10.79 7.70
C VAL A 40 5.19 -10.16 6.45
N SER A 41 5.15 -10.88 5.33
CA SER A 41 5.58 -10.40 4.02
C SER A 41 4.84 -9.14 3.62
N PHE A 42 3.51 -9.13 3.81
CA PHE A 42 2.70 -7.95 3.51
C PHE A 42 3.05 -6.76 4.41
N THR A 43 3.26 -6.98 5.71
CA THR A 43 3.66 -5.92 6.65
C THR A 43 4.97 -5.28 6.22
N SER A 44 5.97 -6.10 5.87
CA SER A 44 7.27 -5.64 5.38
C SER A 44 7.12 -4.80 4.10
N PHE A 45 6.38 -5.31 3.13
CA PHE A 45 6.10 -4.61 1.88
C PHE A 45 5.36 -3.28 2.11
N ALA A 46 4.31 -3.28 2.92
CA ALA A 46 3.51 -2.09 3.19
C ALA A 46 4.34 -0.99 3.86
N ASN A 47 5.17 -1.35 4.85
CA ASN A 47 6.07 -0.42 5.52
C ASN A 47 7.14 0.16 4.57
N SER A 48 7.76 -0.70 3.76
CA SER A 48 8.71 -0.27 2.73
C SER A 48 8.06 0.71 1.74
N ARG A 49 6.83 0.41 1.29
CA ARG A 49 6.08 1.25 0.37
C ARG A 49 5.72 2.61 0.97
N MET A 50 5.25 2.66 2.21
CA MET A 50 4.93 3.92 2.89
C MET A 50 6.17 4.78 3.10
N LYS A 51 7.30 4.16 3.48
CA LYS A 51 8.58 4.86 3.60
C LYS A 51 9.04 5.44 2.26
N ALA A 52 8.92 4.67 1.17
CA ALA A 52 9.26 5.15 -0.17
C ALA A 52 8.38 6.33 -0.63
N LEU A 53 7.15 6.44 -0.10
CA LEU A 53 6.25 7.57 -0.32
C LEU A 53 6.49 8.74 0.65
N GLY A 54 7.54 8.69 1.49
CA GLY A 54 7.85 9.72 2.47
C GLY A 54 6.86 9.81 3.64
N LYS A 55 6.04 8.77 3.86
CA LYS A 55 5.06 8.74 4.96
C LYS A 55 5.69 8.12 6.20
N ASP A 56 5.68 8.83 7.33
CA ASP A 56 6.13 8.32 8.64
C ASP A 56 5.02 7.47 9.29
N VAL A 57 4.75 6.32 8.65
CA VAL A 57 3.71 5.36 9.01
C VAL A 57 4.32 3.96 9.12
N VAL A 58 4.01 3.25 10.20
CA VAL A 58 4.48 1.88 10.45
C VAL A 58 3.33 0.99 10.87
N PHE A 59 3.06 -0.04 10.07
CA PHE A 59 2.11 -1.11 10.36
C PHE A 59 2.77 -2.23 11.17
N ARG A 60 2.02 -2.82 12.08
CA ARG A 60 2.45 -3.97 12.90
C ARG A 60 1.25 -4.78 13.37
N ASN A 61 1.52 -5.99 13.86
CA ASN A 61 0.50 -6.91 14.39
C ASN A 61 -0.65 -7.17 13.40
N LEU A 62 -0.37 -7.21 12.09
CA LEU A 62 -1.41 -7.41 11.09
C LEU A 62 -1.99 -8.84 11.21
N ALA A 63 -3.32 -8.92 11.21
CA ALA A 63 -4.05 -10.17 11.35
C ALA A 63 -5.32 -10.18 10.47
N LEU A 64 -5.96 -11.35 10.39
CA LEU A 64 -7.16 -11.58 9.59
C LEU A 64 -6.96 -11.14 8.12
N CYS A 65 -5.84 -11.58 7.55
CA CYS A 65 -5.43 -11.21 6.21
C CYS A 65 -5.96 -12.19 5.17
N ARG A 66 -6.40 -11.66 4.02
CA ARG A 66 -6.92 -12.43 2.90
C ARG A 66 -6.59 -11.79 1.58
N ARG A 67 -6.54 -12.62 0.52
CA ARG A 67 -6.50 -12.13 -0.86
C ARG A 67 -7.78 -11.37 -1.18
N ASP A 68 -7.63 -10.28 -1.90
CA ASP A 68 -8.70 -9.38 -2.31
C ASP A 68 -8.63 -9.24 -3.84
N GLY A 69 -9.38 -10.09 -4.55
CA GLY A 69 -9.29 -10.22 -6.01
C GLY A 69 -8.04 -10.96 -6.51
N SER A 70 -7.66 -10.69 -7.77
CA SER A 70 -6.59 -11.44 -8.47
C SER A 70 -5.19 -11.16 -7.95
N SER A 71 -4.93 -9.95 -7.44
CA SER A 71 -3.61 -9.57 -6.92
C SER A 71 -3.64 -8.59 -5.74
N GLY A 72 -4.81 -8.36 -5.14
CA GLY A 72 -4.94 -7.56 -3.92
C GLY A 72 -4.76 -8.41 -2.67
N TYR A 73 -4.43 -7.73 -1.57
CA TYR A 73 -4.32 -8.36 -0.27
C TYR A 73 -4.74 -7.37 0.80
N ARG A 74 -5.51 -7.83 1.78
CA ARG A 74 -6.08 -6.98 2.82
C ARG A 74 -6.07 -7.68 4.16
N CYS A 75 -5.65 -6.97 5.20
CA CYS A 75 -5.80 -7.35 6.60
C CYS A 75 -6.89 -6.51 7.25
N LEU A 76 -7.69 -7.13 8.12
CA LEU A 76 -8.82 -6.47 8.81
C LEU A 76 -8.49 -6.11 10.26
N GLU A 77 -7.32 -6.49 10.73
CA GLU A 77 -6.85 -6.23 12.09
C GLU A 77 -5.36 -5.89 12.09
N GLY A 78 -4.96 -5.10 13.08
CA GLY A 78 -3.58 -4.72 13.35
C GLY A 78 -3.49 -3.28 13.84
N ASP A 79 -2.26 -2.80 13.94
CA ASP A 79 -1.97 -1.46 14.43
C ASP A 79 -1.20 -0.64 13.40
N VAL A 80 -1.42 0.67 13.42
CA VAL A 80 -0.63 1.64 12.68
C VAL A 80 -0.10 2.70 13.62
N LEU A 81 1.21 2.88 13.57
CA LEU A 81 1.90 4.02 14.16
C LEU A 81 2.05 5.09 13.08
N ARG A 82 1.73 6.33 13.44
CA ARG A 82 1.82 7.47 12.53
C ARG A 82 2.40 8.65 13.29
N ARG A 83 3.29 9.40 12.65
CA ARG A 83 3.77 10.69 13.16
C ARG A 83 3.10 11.80 12.36
N GLU A 84 2.47 12.73 13.06
CA GLU A 84 1.98 13.97 12.46
C GLU A 84 3.09 15.01 12.40
N ALA A 85 3.15 15.75 11.29
CA ALA A 85 4.15 16.81 11.12
C ALA A 85 3.92 17.94 12.14
N GLY A 86 5.00 18.44 12.74
CA GLY A 86 4.95 19.55 13.69
C GLY A 86 4.44 19.19 15.09
N GLN A 87 4.28 17.90 15.38
CA GLN A 87 3.55 17.45 16.56
C GLN A 87 4.34 16.36 17.30
N PRO A 88 4.68 16.55 18.60
CA PRO A 88 5.52 15.61 19.33
C PRO A 88 4.79 14.30 19.60
N GLY A 89 5.53 13.18 19.52
CA GLY A 89 5.05 11.82 19.76
C GLY A 89 4.61 11.07 18.50
N ARG A 90 3.94 9.93 18.72
CA ARG A 90 3.34 9.12 17.66
C ARG A 90 1.92 8.75 18.05
N GLU A 91 1.03 8.81 17.08
CA GLU A 91 -0.32 8.32 17.23
C GLU A 91 -0.34 6.81 16.92
N LEU A 92 -0.83 6.03 17.87
CA LEU A 92 -1.06 4.60 17.71
C LEU A 92 -2.54 4.39 17.45
N CYS A 93 -2.88 3.97 16.24
CA CYS A 93 -4.24 3.65 15.88
C CYS A 93 -4.44 2.16 15.65
N ARG A 94 -5.59 1.64 16.09
CA ARG A 94 -6.10 0.34 15.67
C ARG A 94 -6.61 0.43 14.24
N LEU A 95 -6.26 -0.54 13.43
CA LEU A 95 -6.71 -0.65 12.05
C LEU A 95 -8.10 -1.26 11.98
N ARG A 96 -8.95 -0.66 11.15
CA ARG A 96 -10.14 -1.32 10.58
C ARG A 96 -9.76 -2.19 9.40
N SER A 97 -8.83 -1.71 8.59
CA SER A 97 -8.29 -2.45 7.47
C SER A 97 -7.03 -1.80 6.94
N VAL A 98 -6.13 -2.60 6.38
CA VAL A 98 -5.02 -2.15 5.53
C VAL A 98 -4.93 -3.10 4.34
N GLY A 99 -4.71 -2.57 3.14
CA GLY A 99 -4.65 -3.39 1.94
C GLY A 99 -3.83 -2.80 0.81
N TYR A 100 -3.33 -3.70 -0.02
CA TYR A 100 -2.66 -3.39 -1.27
C TYR A 100 -3.63 -3.51 -2.44
N HIS A 101 -3.64 -2.49 -3.29
CA HIS A 101 -4.41 -2.50 -4.52
C HIS A 101 -3.49 -2.65 -5.74
N PRO A 102 -3.62 -3.71 -6.56
CA PRO A 102 -2.66 -4.02 -7.62
C PRO A 102 -2.67 -2.98 -8.75
N ALA A 103 -3.84 -2.47 -9.12
CA ALA A 103 -3.96 -1.46 -10.17
C ALA A 103 -3.26 -0.13 -9.83
N THR A 104 -3.39 0.36 -8.59
CA THR A 104 -2.78 1.63 -8.17
C THR A 104 -1.40 1.45 -7.53
N ARG A 105 -1.01 0.19 -7.25
CA ARG A 105 0.22 -0.18 -6.54
C ARG A 105 0.41 0.59 -5.23
N ASN A 106 -0.69 0.81 -4.52
CA ASN A 106 -0.72 1.63 -3.33
C ASN A 106 -1.23 0.85 -2.11
N ILE A 107 -0.87 1.35 -0.93
CA ILE A 107 -1.36 0.86 0.36
C ILE A 107 -2.45 1.82 0.84
N ASN A 108 -3.65 1.30 1.03
CA ASN A 108 -4.77 2.04 1.59
C ASN A 108 -5.11 1.44 2.96
N TYR A 109 -5.46 2.30 3.92
CA TYR A 109 -5.81 1.85 5.25
C TYR A 109 -6.84 2.75 5.91
N LEU A 110 -7.58 2.17 6.86
CA LEU A 110 -8.62 2.81 7.66
C LEU A 110 -8.37 2.51 9.13
N THR A 111 -8.51 3.51 9.99
CA THR A 111 -8.34 3.41 11.44
C THR A 111 -9.69 3.43 12.15
N LYS A 112 -9.76 2.88 13.38
CA LYS A 112 -10.93 2.97 14.27
C LYS A 112 -10.63 3.88 15.45
N ASP A 113 -9.82 3.37 16.38
CA ASP A 113 -9.46 4.04 17.63
C ASP A 113 -8.01 4.50 17.54
N CYS A 114 -7.74 5.73 17.97
CA CYS A 114 -6.40 6.30 17.99
C CYS A 114 -6.05 6.81 19.38
N VAL A 115 -4.88 6.45 19.87
CA VAL A 115 -4.33 6.94 21.12
C VAL A 115 -3.00 7.60 20.81
N ARG A 116 -2.90 8.87 21.17
CA ARG A 116 -1.63 9.59 21.09
C ARG A 116 -0.75 9.18 22.26
N LYS A 117 0.43 8.66 21.96
CA LYS A 117 1.45 8.40 22.98
C LYS A 117 2.67 9.27 22.72
N THR A 118 3.14 9.95 23.75
CA THR A 118 4.43 10.65 23.66
C THR A 118 5.55 9.62 23.61
N ASP A 119 6.69 10.00 23.03
CA ASP A 119 7.85 9.10 22.97
C ASP A 119 8.31 8.71 24.39
N GLN A 120 8.16 9.62 25.36
CA GLN A 120 8.47 9.40 26.78
C GLN A 120 7.53 8.35 27.43
N GLN A 121 6.23 8.42 27.16
CA GLN A 121 5.28 7.40 27.63
C GLN A 121 5.59 6.02 27.03
N ARG A 122 5.96 5.97 25.74
CA ARG A 122 6.31 4.71 25.08
C ARG A 122 7.54 4.08 25.69
N LEU A 123 8.59 4.87 25.94
CA LEU A 123 9.81 4.39 26.57
C LEU A 123 9.54 3.81 27.97
N ARG A 124 8.70 4.49 28.76
CA ARG A 124 8.30 4.02 30.08
C ARG A 124 7.55 2.68 30.05
N GLU A 125 6.58 2.54 29.15
CA GLU A 125 5.84 1.27 29.01
C GLU A 125 6.75 0.14 28.53
N GLN A 126 7.69 0.43 27.61
CA GLN A 126 8.64 -0.58 27.14
C GLN A 126 9.62 -0.98 28.25
N SER A 127 10.12 -0.03 29.04
CA SER A 127 10.99 -0.33 30.18
C SER A 127 10.26 -1.15 31.24
N GLU A 128 9.03 -0.79 31.58
CA GLU A 128 8.22 -1.54 32.56
C GLU A 128 7.95 -2.98 32.08
N LYS A 129 7.65 -3.16 30.79
CA LYS A 129 7.46 -4.50 30.22
C LYS A 129 8.73 -5.34 30.25
N LEU A 130 9.89 -4.74 29.98
CA LEU A 130 11.18 -5.44 30.06
C LEU A 130 11.54 -5.79 31.50
N LEU A 131 11.35 -4.86 32.44
CA LEU A 131 11.58 -5.11 33.86
C LEU A 131 10.71 -6.24 34.39
N ARG A 132 9.42 -6.26 34.07
CA ARG A 132 8.52 -7.37 34.45
C ARG A 132 8.99 -8.70 33.89
N LYS A 133 9.34 -8.77 32.60
CA LYS A 133 9.87 -9.99 32.00
C LYS A 133 11.18 -10.45 32.66
N GLY A 134 12.04 -9.52 33.05
CA GLY A 134 13.28 -9.82 33.77
C GLY A 134 13.00 -10.38 35.17
N LEU A 135 12.07 -9.76 35.90
CA LEU A 135 11.62 -10.24 37.22
C LEU A 135 10.99 -11.62 37.13
N ASP A 136 10.05 -11.84 36.21
CA ASP A 136 9.40 -13.14 35.98
C ASP A 136 10.46 -14.22 35.66
N ALA A 137 11.48 -13.89 34.86
CA ALA A 137 12.55 -14.84 34.54
C ALA A 137 13.41 -15.18 35.77
N LEU A 138 13.68 -14.20 36.65
CA LEU A 138 14.44 -14.41 37.89
C LEU A 138 13.66 -15.24 38.92
N GLU A 139 12.35 -15.00 39.05
CA GLU A 139 11.48 -15.80 39.93
C GLU A 139 11.41 -17.25 39.47
N ASN A 140 11.33 -17.50 38.15
CA ASN A 140 11.30 -18.86 37.61
C ASN A 140 12.68 -19.57 37.60
N LEU A 141 13.77 -18.86 37.89
CA LEU A 141 15.13 -19.44 38.02
C LEU A 141 15.44 -19.89 39.46
N ASN A 142 14.66 -19.46 40.45
CA ASN A 142 14.71 -19.92 41.84
C ASN A 142 13.39 -20.64 42.20
N PRO A 143 13.19 -21.90 41.77
CA PRO A 143 12.07 -22.71 42.24
C PRO A 143 12.17 -23.05 43.73
#